data_AF-A0A4Y9L065-F1
#
_entry.id   AF-A0A4Y9L065-F1
#
_cell.length_a   1.000
_cell.length_b   1.000
_cell.length_c   1.000
_cell.angle_alpha   90.00
_cell.angle_beta   90.00
_cell.angle_gamma   90.00
#
_symmetry.space_group_name_H-M   'P 1'
#
loop_
_entity.id
_entity.type
_entity.pdbx_description
1 polymer ?
#
loop_
_entity_poly.entity_id
_entity_poly.type
_entity_poly.pdbx_seq_one_letter_code
_entity_poly.pdbx_strand_id
1 'polypeptide(L)' 'MGLAQYAIVPVKDEWGVLHDGNINGKYATKESAFESAVAAASLALRQGHEVHVSVPGREAGENALGS' A
#
# COMPACT_ATOMS: atom_id res chain seq x y z
N MET A 1 -16.73 13.58 -8.10
CA MET A 1 -16.19 12.84 -6.94
C MET A 1 -15.33 11.73 -7.50
N GLY A 2 -14.03 11.73 -7.20
CA GLY A 2 -13.06 10.77 -7.72
C GLY A 2 -12.82 9.59 -6.76
N LEU A 3 -12.25 8.51 -7.30
CA LEU A 3 -11.83 7.32 -6.57
C LEU A 3 -10.31 7.34 -6.41
N ALA A 4 -9.83 7.31 -5.16
CA ALA A 4 -8.42 7.17 -4.82
C ALA A 4 -8.12 5.71 -4.44
N GLN A 5 -7.34 5.03 -5.28
CA GLN A 5 -6.93 3.64 -5.06
C GLN A 5 -5.47 3.57 -4.65
N TYR A 6 -5.21 2.85 -3.56
CA TYR A 6 -3.87 2.56 -3.06
C TYR A 6 -3.75 1.06 -2.89
N ALA A 7 -2.74 0.45 -3.51
CA ALA A 7 -2.46 -0.97 -3.33
C ALA A 7 -1.03 -1.16 -2.83
N ILE A 8 -0.88 -1.89 -1.74
CA ILE A 8 0.45 -2.30 -1.26
C ILE A 8 0.92 -3.44 -2.15
N VAL A 9 2.10 -3.30 -2.74
CA VAL A 9 2.65 -4.29 -3.68
C VAL A 9 4.08 -4.65 -3.30
N PRO A 10 4.48 -5.92 -3.45
CA PRO A 10 5.88 -6.31 -3.32
C PRO A 10 6.68 -5.73 -4.50
N VAL A 11 7.87 -5.21 -4.20
CA VAL A 11 8.81 -4.63 -5.17
C VAL A 11 10.17 -5.23 -4.89
N LYS A 12 10.49 -6.34 -5.57
CA LYS A 12 11.68 -7.16 -5.26
C LYS A 12 11.63 -7.62 -3.80
N ASP A 13 12.60 -7.19 -3.00
CA ASP A 13 12.75 -7.50 -1.57
C ASP A 13 12.16 -6.40 -0.65
N GLU A 14 11.47 -5.43 -1.23
CA GLU A 14 10.86 -4.29 -0.52
C GLU A 14 9.35 -4.22 -0.80
N TRP A 15 8.68 -3.25 -0.18
CA TRP A 15 7.28 -2.93 -0.36
C TRP A 15 7.12 -1.54 -0.98
N GLY A 16 6.09 -1.37 -1.80
CA GLY A 16 5.74 -0.09 -2.41
C GLY A 16 4.23 0.15 -2.40
N VAL A 17 3.85 1.40 -2.65
CA VAL A 17 2.44 1.81 -2.76
C VAL A 17 2.11 2.11 -4.22
N LEU A 18 1.35 1.25 -4.86
CA LEU A 18 0.80 1.48 -6.19
C LEU A 18 -0.38 2.46 -6.08
N HIS A 19 -0.27 3.59 -6.78
CA HIS A 19 -1.28 4.63 -6.88
C HIS A 19 -1.19 5.28 -8.26
N ASP A 20 -2.33 5.47 -8.95
CA ASP A 20 -2.39 6.03 -10.31
C ASP A 20 -1.40 5.39 -11.30
N GLY A 21 -1.26 4.06 -11.23
CA GLY A 21 -0.37 3.28 -12.10
C GLY A 21 1.13 3.41 -11.76
N ASN A 22 1.49 4.16 -10.73
CA ASN A 22 2.88 4.37 -10.31
C ASN A 22 3.12 3.77 -8.93
N ILE A 23 4.27 3.09 -8.79
CA ILE A 23 4.72 2.56 -7.51
C ILE A 23 5.52 3.66 -6.81
N ASN A 24 4.98 4.15 -5.70
CA ASN A 24 5.56 5.20 -4.88
C ASN A 24 6.18 4.62 -3.61
N GLY A 25 7.34 5.16 -3.23
CA GLY A 25 8.06 4.79 -2.03
C GLY A 25 8.71 3.40 -2.13
N LYS A 26 9.69 3.19 -1.26
CA LYS A 26 10.32 1.90 -1.01
C LYS A 26 10.38 1.72 0.49
N TYR A 27 9.78 0.65 0.96
CA TYR A 27 9.59 0.38 2.38
C TYR A 27 10.15 -0.99 2.70
N ALA A 28 10.89 -1.08 3.81
CA ALA A 28 11.45 -2.35 4.26
C ALA A 28 10.35 -3.34 4.69
N THR A 29 9.20 -2.86 5.17
CA THR A 29 8.10 -3.69 5.67
C THR A 29 6.77 -3.36 5.01
N LYS A 30 5.89 -4.36 4.97
CA LYS A 30 4.53 -4.25 4.45
C LYS A 30 3.72 -3.23 5.25
N GLU A 31 3.91 -3.23 6.57
CA GLU A 31 3.24 -2.35 7.53
C GLU A 31 3.63 -0.89 7.30
N SER A 32 4.92 -0.58 7.10
CA SER A 32 5.34 0.80 6.83
C SER A 32 4.82 1.34 5.50
N ALA A 33 4.73 0.48 4.47
CA ALA A 33 4.08 0.84 3.22
C ALA A 33 2.59 1.13 3.42
N PHE A 34 1.90 0.29 4.22
CA PHE A 34 0.49 0.48 4.56
C PHE A 34 0.23 1.78 5.32
N GLU A 35 1.00 2.06 6.37
CA GLU A 35 0.87 3.29 7.16
C GLU A 35 1.05 4.54 6.28
N SER A 36 2.03 4.51 5.37
CA SER A 36 2.24 5.58 4.40
C SER A 36 1.06 5.74 3.43
N ALA A 37 0.52 4.63 2.91
CA ALA A 37 -0.64 4.65 2.03
C ALA A 37 -1.87 5.21 2.75
N VAL A 38 -2.15 4.79 3.98
CA VAL A 38 -3.28 5.29 4.78
C VAL A 38 -3.14 6.76 5.12
N ALA A 39 -1.92 7.24 5.40
CA ALA A 39 -1.67 8.66 5.60
C ALA A 39 -2.02 9.49 4.35
N ALA A 40 -1.60 9.04 3.15
CA ALA A 40 -1.97 9.68 1.89
C ALA A 40 -3.48 9.59 1.61
N ALA A 41 -4.07 8.42 1.83
CA ALA A 41 -5.49 8.16 1.63
C ALA A 41 -6.39 9.01 2.53
N SER A 42 -5.93 9.32 3.76
CA SER A 42 -6.62 10.22 4.69
C SER A 42 -6.77 11.65 4.12
N LEU A 43 -5.83 12.09 3.28
CA LEU A 43 -5.92 13.38 2.61
C LEU A 43 -6.97 13.34 1.48
N ALA A 44 -7.06 12.24 0.74
CA ALA A 44 -8.10 12.05 -0.28
C ALA A 44 -9.50 11.98 0.34
N LEU A 45 -9.63 11.31 1.49
CA LEU A 45 -10.87 11.26 2.27
C LEU A 45 -11.36 12.67 2.66
N ARG A 46 -10.46 13.54 3.15
CA ARG A 46 -10.79 14.94 3.50
C ARG A 46 -11.31 15.75 2.31
N GLN A 47 -10.93 15.38 1.09
CA GLN A 47 -11.38 16.02 -0.14
C GLN A 47 -12.71 15.46 -0.67
N GLY A 48 -13.30 14.49 0.03
CA GLY A 48 -14.56 13.85 -0.38
C GLY A 48 -14.40 12.81 -1.49
N HIS A 49 -13.19 12.28 -1.67
CA HIS A 49 -12.95 11.15 -2.57
C HIS A 49 -13.38 9.84 -1.92
N GLU A 50 -13.86 8.90 -2.75
CA GLU A 50 -13.95 7.50 -2.35
C GLU A 50 -12.52 6.95 -2.25
N VAL A 51 -12.26 6.13 -1.23
CA VAL A 51 -10.91 5.66 -0.92
C VAL A 51 -10.91 4.17 -0.76
N HIS A 52 -10.12 3.48 -1.57
CA HIS A 52 -9.83 2.06 -1.42
C HIS A 52 -8.34 1.85 -1.11
N VAL A 53 -8.06 1.13 -0.04
CA VAL A 53 -6.71 0.68 0.33
C VAL A 53 -6.71 -0.84 0.38
N SER A 54 -5.86 -1.48 -0.42
CA SER A 54 -5.72 -2.93 -0.43
C SER A 54 -4.32 -3.37 -0.04
N VAL A 55 -4.25 -4.49 0.69
CA VAL A 55 -3.01 -5.12 1.13
C VAL A 55 -3.08 -6.59 0.77
N PRO A 56 -2.06 -7.16 0.12
CA PRO A 56 -2.05 -8.58 -0.19
C PRO A 56 -2.02 -9.37 1.11
N GLY A 57 -2.94 -10.33 1.20
CA GLY A 57 -2.90 -11.36 2.23
C GLY A 57 -1.59 -12.12 2.18
N ARG A 58 -1.29 -12.85 3.25
CA ARG A 58 -0.11 -13.72 3.29
C ARG A 58 -0.31 -14.88 2.33
N GLU A 59 0.62 -15.11 1.41
CA GLU A 59 0.60 -16.31 0.57
C GLU A 59 1.05 -17.53 1.40
N ALA A 60 0.47 -18.69 1.14
CA ALA A 60 0.85 -19.94 1.82
C ALA A 60 2.29 -20.32 1.42
N GLY A 61 3.27 -19.85 2.20
CA GLY A 61 4.69 -20.06 1.94
C GLY A 61 5.60 -18.91 2.39
N GLU A 62 5.06 -17.71 2.61
CA GLU A 62 5.82 -16.61 3.20
C GLU A 62 6.02 -16.89 4.71
N ASN A 63 7.21 -17.35 5.12
CA ASN A 63 7.54 -17.57 6.52
C ASN A 63 7.56 -16.22 7.28
N ALA A 64 6.99 -16.20 8.48
CA ALA A 64 6.87 -14.98 9.32
C ALA A 64 8.22 -14.50 9.88
N LEU A 65 9.31 -15.18 9.53
CA LEU A 65 10.66 -14.97 9.98
C LEU A 65 11.52 -15.25 8.75
N GLY A 66 12.03 -14.20 8.11
CA GLY A 66 12.98 -14.36 7.02
C GLY A 66 14.11 -15.30 7.47
N SER A 67 14.31 -16.37 6.71
CA SER A 67 15.39 -17.33 6.91
C SER A 67 16.68 -16.83 6.28
#